data_AF-A0A7X8JIK3-F1
#
_entry.id   AF-A0A7X8JIK3-F1
#
_cell.length_a   1.000
_cell.length_b   1.000
_cell.length_c   1.000
_cell.angle_alpha   90.00
_cell.angle_beta   90.00
_cell.angle_gamma   90.00
#
_symmetry.space_group_name_H-M   'P 1'
#
loop_
_entity.id
_entity.type
_entity.pdbx_description
1 polymer ?
#
loop_
_entity_poly.entity_id
_entity_poly.type
_entity_poly.pdbx_seq_one_letter_code
_entity_poly.pdbx_strand_id
1 'polypeptide(L)'
;AKSIGAYATVLSGEVNAILLTGGIAHSQEFIDGIVRRVQYIAPISIMPGEFEMEALAMGAIRALSGAEPILTYTGEPVWAGLDAIRATHKGKEA
;
A
#
# COMPACT_ATOMS: atom_id res chain seq x y z
N ALA A 1 0.55 -9.09 -10.88
CA ALA A 1 0.36 -8.38 -12.17
C ALA A 1 -1.03 -7.76 -12.29
N LYS A 2 -2.14 -8.54 -12.22
CA LYS A 2 -3.52 -8.01 -12.34
C LYS A 2 -3.80 -6.76 -11.48
N SER A 3 -3.42 -6.78 -10.21
CA SER A 3 -3.66 -5.65 -9.30
C SER A 3 -2.89 -4.39 -9.70
N ILE A 4 -1.65 -4.50 -10.16
CA ILE A 4 -0.87 -3.37 -10.69
C ILE A 4 -1.58 -2.78 -11.92
N GLY A 5 -2.02 -3.64 -12.85
CA GLY A 5 -2.77 -3.20 -14.03
C GLY A 5 -4.10 -2.52 -13.69
N ALA A 6 -4.81 -2.99 -12.65
CA ALA A 6 -6.05 -2.39 -12.20
C ALA A 6 -5.85 -0.94 -11.71
N TYR A 7 -4.74 -0.65 -11.03
CA TYR A 7 -4.43 0.70 -10.58
C TYR A 7 -4.09 1.66 -11.72
N ALA A 8 -3.63 1.16 -12.88
CA ALA A 8 -3.45 2.01 -14.05
C ALA A 8 -4.78 2.66 -14.47
N THR A 9 -5.90 1.93 -14.44
CA THR A 9 -7.22 2.53 -14.71
C THR A 9 -7.64 3.54 -13.66
N VAL A 10 -7.37 3.27 -12.37
CA VAL A 10 -7.69 4.19 -11.26
C VAL A 10 -6.99 5.53 -11.46
N LEU A 11 -5.74 5.50 -11.93
CA LEU A 11 -4.93 6.68 -12.23
C LEU A 11 -5.12 7.21 -13.65
N SER A 12 -6.17 6.78 -14.37
CA SER A 12 -6.44 7.19 -15.77
C SER A 12 -5.28 6.95 -16.75
N GLY A 13 -4.44 5.96 -16.47
CA GLY A 13 -3.23 5.64 -17.24
C GLY A 13 -2.04 6.56 -16.96
N GLU A 14 -2.20 7.59 -16.15
CA GLU A 14 -1.15 8.57 -15.83
C GLU A 14 -0.24 8.04 -14.70
N VAL A 15 0.52 7.00 -15.01
CA VAL A 15 1.44 6.35 -14.07
C VAL A 15 2.88 6.80 -14.35
N ASN A 16 3.49 7.52 -13.42
CA ASN A 16 4.88 7.96 -13.59
C ASN A 16 5.90 6.82 -13.45
N ALA A 17 5.66 5.91 -12.50
CA ALA A 17 6.52 4.77 -12.25
C ALA A 17 5.78 3.64 -11.51
N ILE A 18 6.30 2.43 -11.62
CA ILE A 18 5.91 1.29 -10.79
C ILE A 18 7.11 0.93 -9.90
N LEU A 19 6.90 0.91 -8.58
CA LEU A 19 7.92 0.51 -7.61
C LEU A 19 7.63 -0.90 -7.12
N LEU A 20 8.60 -1.81 -7.27
CA LEU A 20 8.55 -3.17 -6.73
C LEU A 20 9.48 -3.25 -5.52
N THR A 21 8.91 -3.53 -4.35
CA THR A 21 9.62 -3.55 -3.06
C THR A 21 9.15 -4.71 -2.18
N GLY A 22 9.61 -4.78 -0.93
CA GLY A 22 9.37 -5.90 -0.01
C GLY A 22 10.34 -7.06 -0.19
N GLY A 23 10.33 -8.01 0.75
CA GLY A 23 11.27 -9.14 0.72
C GLY A 23 11.23 -10.00 -0.56
N ILE A 24 10.05 -10.17 -1.17
CA ILE A 24 9.89 -10.98 -2.39
C ILE A 24 10.61 -10.38 -3.60
N ALA A 25 10.92 -9.08 -3.58
CA ALA A 25 11.60 -8.42 -4.67
C ALA A 25 13.08 -8.85 -4.85
N HIS A 26 13.63 -9.65 -3.90
CA HIS A 26 14.90 -10.33 -4.09
C HIS A 26 14.83 -11.52 -5.07
N SER A 27 13.63 -12.06 -5.33
CA SER A 27 13.45 -13.16 -6.29
C SER A 27 13.40 -12.62 -7.72
N GLN A 28 14.48 -12.80 -8.47
CA GLN A 28 14.56 -12.35 -9.86
C GLN A 28 13.48 -12.98 -10.74
N GLU A 29 13.26 -14.29 -10.61
CA GLU A 29 12.24 -15.01 -11.38
C GLU A 29 10.84 -14.42 -11.17
N PHE A 30 10.49 -14.12 -9.91
CA PHE A 30 9.21 -13.52 -9.58
C PHE A 30 9.09 -12.12 -10.17
N ILE A 31 10.14 -11.30 -10.00
CA ILE A 31 10.20 -9.93 -10.52
C ILE A 31 10.08 -9.92 -12.05
N ASP A 32 10.83 -10.74 -12.77
CA ASP A 32 10.79 -10.82 -14.23
C ASP A 32 9.39 -11.18 -14.73
N GLY A 33 8.71 -12.10 -14.03
CA GLY A 33 7.33 -12.44 -14.29
C GLY A 33 6.38 -11.25 -14.16
N ILE A 34 6.55 -10.41 -13.14
CA ILE A 34 5.75 -9.19 -12.96
C ILE A 34 6.11 -8.16 -14.04
N VAL A 35 7.39 -7.83 -14.20
CA VAL A 35 7.92 -6.82 -15.12
C VAL A 35 7.41 -7.07 -16.54
N ARG A 36 7.56 -8.30 -17.05
CA ARG A 36 7.10 -8.68 -18.40
C ARG A 36 5.63 -8.30 -18.66
N ARG A 37 4.78 -8.36 -17.63
CA ARG A 37 3.34 -8.15 -17.73
C ARG A 37 2.91 -6.70 -17.53
N VAL A 38 3.73 -5.84 -16.91
CA VAL A 38 3.31 -4.49 -16.48
C VAL A 38 4.23 -3.37 -16.97
N GLN A 39 5.40 -3.67 -17.52
CA GLN A 39 6.36 -2.67 -18.00
C GLN A 39 5.84 -1.75 -19.11
N TYR A 40 4.77 -2.14 -19.81
CA TYR A 40 4.15 -1.29 -20.83
C TYR A 40 3.38 -0.10 -20.22
N ILE A 41 3.06 -0.16 -18.92
CA ILE A 41 2.27 0.86 -18.23
C ILE A 41 3.15 2.06 -17.89
N ALA A 42 4.32 1.82 -17.29
CA ALA A 42 5.25 2.85 -16.84
C ALA A 42 6.65 2.27 -16.57
N PRO A 43 7.71 3.10 -16.47
CA PRO A 43 9.02 2.69 -16.01
C PRO A 43 8.96 1.97 -14.66
N ILE A 44 9.77 0.92 -14.49
CA ILE A 44 9.80 0.11 -13.27
C ILE A 44 11.09 0.33 -12.51
N SER A 45 10.98 0.59 -11.21
CA SER A 45 12.09 0.59 -10.26
C SER A 45 11.94 -0.57 -9.29
N ILE A 46 13.04 -1.28 -9.02
CA ILE A 46 13.07 -2.42 -8.11
C ILE A 46 13.93 -2.03 -6.92
N MET A 47 13.32 -2.00 -5.74
CA MET A 47 13.96 -1.64 -4.47
C MET A 47 13.64 -2.70 -3.43
N PRO A 48 14.43 -3.79 -3.38
CA PRO A 48 14.19 -4.90 -2.46
C PRO A 48 14.35 -4.49 -0.99
N GLY A 49 13.61 -5.15 -0.11
CA GLY A 49 13.61 -4.86 1.33
C GLY A 49 12.52 -3.87 1.74
N GLU A 50 12.52 -3.47 3.01
CA GLU A 50 11.39 -2.79 3.66
C GLU A 50 11.79 -1.50 4.41
N PHE A 51 13.09 -1.24 4.61
CA PHE A 51 13.65 -0.02 5.24
C PHE A 51 12.89 0.49 6.48
N GLU A 52 12.32 -0.43 7.28
CA GLU A 52 11.35 -0.09 8.31
C GLU A 52 11.98 0.73 9.45
N MET A 53 13.16 0.33 9.92
CA MET A 53 13.84 1.00 11.03
C MET A 53 14.28 2.41 10.65
N GLU A 54 14.79 2.58 9.44
CA GLU A 54 15.14 3.88 8.87
C GLU A 54 13.90 4.75 8.67
N ALA A 55 12.81 4.20 8.13
CA ALA A 55 11.56 4.93 7.93
C ALA A 55 10.95 5.41 9.26
N LEU A 56 10.95 4.56 10.30
CA LEU A 56 10.51 4.91 11.64
C LEU A 56 11.37 6.01 12.26
N ALA A 57 12.69 5.85 12.22
CA ALA A 57 13.63 6.84 12.74
C ALA A 57 13.48 8.19 12.03
N MET A 58 13.36 8.19 10.70
CA MET A 58 13.15 9.40 9.91
C MET A 58 11.80 10.05 10.22
N GLY A 59 10.73 9.26 10.41
CA GLY A 59 9.43 9.77 10.85
C GLY A 59 9.51 10.48 12.20
N ALA A 60 10.18 9.86 13.19
CA ALA A 60 10.38 10.46 14.50
C ALA A 60 11.20 11.75 14.43
N ILE A 61 12.26 11.79 13.62
CA ILE A 61 13.07 13.01 13.42
C ILE A 61 12.23 14.13 12.82
N ARG A 62 11.39 13.86 11.80
CA ARG A 62 10.52 14.89 11.20
C ARG A 62 9.50 15.45 12.19
N ALA A 63 8.91 14.58 13.01
CA ALA A 63 8.00 15.00 14.08
C ALA A 63 8.70 15.88 15.13
N LEU A 64 9.85 15.43 15.67
CA LEU A 64 10.58 16.13 16.73
C LEU A 64 11.22 17.45 16.26
N SER A 65 11.53 17.56 14.97
CA SER A 65 12.07 18.79 14.37
C SER A 65 10.99 19.78 13.92
N GLY A 66 9.70 19.41 14.00
CA GLY A 66 8.58 20.23 13.52
C GLY A 66 8.46 20.30 12.00
N ALA A 67 9.17 19.43 11.26
CA ALA A 67 9.07 19.34 9.80
C ALA A 67 7.76 18.67 9.33
N GLU A 68 7.11 17.90 10.20
CA GLU A 68 5.83 17.23 9.94
C GLU A 68 4.90 17.38 11.16
N PRO A 69 3.61 17.72 10.98
CA PRO A 69 2.67 17.83 12.09
C PRO A 69 2.41 16.46 12.73
N ILE A 70 2.40 16.42 14.06
CA ILE A 70 2.09 15.20 14.82
C ILE A 70 0.59 14.94 14.78
N LEU A 71 0.20 13.75 14.34
CA LEU A 71 -1.20 13.30 14.34
C LEU A 71 -1.57 12.68 15.70
N THR A 72 -2.79 12.94 16.18
CA THR A 72 -3.34 12.30 17.38
C THR A 72 -4.15 11.08 16.98
N TYR A 73 -3.78 9.90 17.48
CA TYR A 73 -4.58 8.70 17.33
C TYR A 73 -5.91 8.86 18.09
N THR A 74 -7.03 8.77 17.38
CA THR A 74 -8.36 9.04 17.95
C THR A 74 -8.85 7.93 18.87
N GLY A 75 -8.38 6.69 18.70
CA GLY A 75 -8.92 5.52 19.40
C GLY A 75 -10.35 5.11 18.99
N GLU A 76 -11.03 5.96 18.19
CA GLU A 76 -12.36 5.70 17.67
C GLU A 76 -12.30 4.66 16.55
N PRO A 77 -13.01 3.52 16.69
CA PRO A 77 -13.03 2.51 15.65
C PRO A 77 -13.66 3.06 14.36
N VAL A 78 -13.01 2.84 13.21
CA VAL A 78 -13.52 3.28 11.90
C VAL A 78 -14.85 2.64 11.48
N TRP A 79 -15.28 1.62 12.23
CA TRP A 79 -16.57 0.95 12.05
C TRP A 79 -17.62 1.37 13.08
N ALA A 80 -17.34 2.35 13.93
CA ALA A 80 -18.35 2.98 14.77
C ALA A 80 -19.44 3.58 13.86
N GLY A 81 -20.69 3.11 13.98
CA GLY A 81 -21.79 3.49 13.09
C GLY A 81 -22.14 2.49 11.98
N LEU A 82 -21.43 1.36 11.87
CA LEU A 82 -21.79 0.26 10.94
C LEU A 82 -22.72 -0.79 11.58
N ASP A 83 -23.43 -0.44 12.66
CA ASP A 83 -24.28 -1.38 13.42
C ASP A 83 -25.39 -2.00 12.55
N ALA A 84 -25.90 -1.26 11.56
CA ALA A 84 -26.89 -1.75 10.60
C ALA A 84 -26.37 -2.89 9.69
N ILE A 85 -25.06 -2.92 9.41
CA ILE A 85 -24.44 -3.98 8.59
C ILE A 85 -24.23 -5.26 9.41
N ARG A 86 -24.06 -5.14 10.74
CA ARG A 86 -23.93 -6.31 11.63
C ARG A 86 -25.26 -7.03 11.86
N ALA A 87 -26.36 -6.30 11.91
CA ALA A 87 -27.70 -6.86 12.14
C ALA A 87 -28.17 -7.80 11.01
N THR A 88 -27.73 -7.57 9.76
CA THR A 88 -28.17 -8.35 8.59
C THR A 88 -27.52 -9.74 8.48
N HIS A 89 -26.47 -10.04 9.26
CA HIS A 89 -25.81 -11.36 9.24
C HIS A 89 -26.27 -12.32 10.35
N LYS A 90 -26.97 -11.86 11.39
CA LYS A 90 -27.51 -12.75 12.44
C LYS A 90 -28.76 -13.55 12.04
N GLY A 91 -29.26 -13.40 10.82
CA GLY A 91 -30.50 -14.03 10.34
C GLY A 91 -30.33 -15.23 9.40
N LYS A 92 -29.14 -15.83 9.28
CA LYS A 92 -28.87 -16.96 8.36
C LYS A 92 -28.42 -18.27 9.04
N GLU A 93 -28.59 -18.38 10.35
CA GLU A 93 -28.48 -19.65 11.08
C GLU A 93 -29.82 -19.97 11.75
N ALA A 94 -30.76 -20.49 10.97
CA ALA A 94 -31.94 -21.25 11.40
C ALA A 94 -32.50 -22.02 10.18
#